data_AF-A0AAU9JR71-F1
#
_entry.id   AF-A0AAU9JR71-F1
#
_cell.length_a   1.000
_cell.length_b   1.000
_cell.length_c   1.000
_cell.angle_alpha   90.00
_cell.angle_beta   90.00
_cell.angle_gamma   90.00
#
_symmetry.space_group_name_H-M   'P 1'
#
loop_
_entity.id
_entity.type
_entity.pdbx_description
1 polymer ?
#
loop_
_entity_poly.entity_id
_entity_poly.type
_entity_poly.pdbx_seq_one_letter_code
_entity_poly.pdbx_strand_id
1 'polypeptide(L)'
;MAYYFESSEAWKFDFDTETWEKIEIDWNEDFGSRFCTLYYENSVFIIGGICNGTLNRVLQFESESIRQLTPMLSSRADLCAICLSGIIYAIGGYNEESDHSLSTVEAYNIEKNKWTSLPQLIYPRVNSSAAVNGSSIYVCGGTGISSIEKFDINQEEWILLDLVLPGSISSSGLFSINQSIMIFGGQDESETALHSVWLLDLPNDSIAMQQQLRKSFMINQPIINRCGVLYLFHDKDFTTYNIGRFKERNGSEVSLTPSKIEYIRTEDFLRNSLERGVFHVDRHSVNSFKVSLPNSPKVLIIRRIGKDDEIESAFMRTVRYLLDKNTTVFVEADRTKDLNPQVHKFHEGLCEKINLVITLGGDGTVIWAISLFKHTSMPPLLSFNTGSLGFMTSYNIGSLNDVLDQVFTLPSIHVDLISRLKCHGKEAGEKEWGQAANEICIDRGPGVSLLELEIYLNGEFCTNAIGDGLLVATPCGSTAYSLSAGGSVVHHGVPAILLTPICPHSLSFRPILLPDSVTITIKVPENSRIPAWVGIDGHSKFKLARGASMDITVSNYPVPNINLNHCIASWLGRLNNILGWNDRRRQKPIIPY
;
A
#
# COMPACT_ATOMS: atom_id res chain seq x y z
N MET A 1 12.58 -4.74 17.71
CA MET A 1 11.45 -4.08 18.41
C MET A 1 11.51 -2.61 18.05
N ALA A 2 10.39 -1.94 17.81
CA ALA A 2 10.34 -0.49 17.63
C ALA A 2 9.54 0.10 18.79
N TYR A 3 9.95 1.27 19.23
CA TYR A 3 9.38 2.02 20.33
C TYR A 3 9.29 3.49 19.92
N TYR A 4 8.20 4.13 20.31
CA TYR A 4 7.98 5.56 20.11
C TYR A 4 7.69 6.19 21.46
N PHE A 5 8.40 7.27 21.75
CA PHE A 5 8.29 8.01 23.00
C PHE A 5 7.80 9.41 22.68
N GLU A 6 6.77 9.87 23.39
CA GLU A 6 6.18 11.19 23.22
C GLU A 6 5.80 11.74 24.60
N SER A 7 6.56 12.74 25.07
CA SER A 7 6.40 13.40 26.37
C SER A 7 6.40 12.42 27.56
N SER A 8 5.24 11.88 27.95
CA SER A 8 5.10 10.89 29.04
C SER A 8 4.59 9.53 28.57
N GLU A 9 4.33 9.36 27.27
CA GLU A 9 3.81 8.13 26.70
C GLU A 9 4.91 7.33 26.01
N ALA A 10 4.85 6.02 26.18
CA ALA A 10 5.66 5.07 25.43
C ALA A 10 4.74 4.13 24.64
N TRP A 11 5.15 3.84 23.42
CA TRP A 11 4.43 2.98 22.50
C TRP A 11 5.39 1.94 21.97
N LYS A 12 4.94 0.69 21.85
CA LYS A 12 5.68 -0.41 21.22
C LYS A 12 5.05 -0.73 19.87
N PHE A 13 5.86 -0.81 18.84
CA PHE A 13 5.42 -1.29 17.54
C PHE A 13 5.55 -2.82 17.50
N ASP A 14 4.41 -3.49 17.32
CA ASP A 14 4.37 -4.90 17.00
C ASP A 14 4.51 -5.06 15.49
N PHE A 15 5.61 -5.68 15.04
CA PHE A 15 5.88 -5.89 13.62
C PHE A 15 5.03 -7.00 12.98
N ASP A 16 4.39 -7.85 13.79
CA ASP A 16 3.49 -8.91 13.32
C ASP A 16 2.07 -8.39 13.16
N THR A 17 1.66 -7.37 13.93
CA THR A 17 0.38 -6.67 13.76
C THR A 17 0.47 -5.35 13.02
N GLU A 18 1.67 -4.80 12.86
CA GLU A 18 1.97 -3.44 12.36
C GLU A 18 1.20 -2.33 13.11
N THR A 19 0.96 -2.53 14.41
CA THR A 19 0.26 -1.57 15.27
C THR A 19 1.11 -1.08 16.43
N TRP A 20 0.83 0.14 16.88
CA TRP A 20 1.37 0.67 18.12
C TRP A 20 0.51 0.26 19.32
N GLU A 21 1.15 -0.38 20.30
CA GLU A 21 0.57 -0.69 21.60
C GLU A 21 1.09 0.29 22.64
N LYS A 22 0.18 0.90 23.42
CA LYS A 22 0.60 1.79 24.50
C LYS A 22 1.18 0.97 25.64
N ILE A 23 2.35 1.37 26.11
CA ILE A 23 2.99 0.80 27.31
C ILE A 23 2.70 1.74 28.47
N GLU A 24 2.09 1.22 29.53
CA GLU A 24 2.01 1.95 30.78
C GLU A 24 3.36 1.87 31.47
N ILE A 25 4.02 3.02 31.63
CA ILE A 25 5.27 3.12 32.39
C ILE A 25 5.03 4.10 33.52
N ASP A 26 5.32 3.67 34.75
CA ASP A 26 5.20 4.51 35.95
C ASP A 26 6.39 5.48 36.00
N TRP A 27 6.15 6.74 35.60
CA TRP A 27 7.18 7.79 35.54
C TRP A 27 6.82 9.01 36.35
N ASN A 28 7.78 9.47 37.15
CA ASN A 28 7.67 10.68 37.97
C ASN A 28 8.05 11.98 37.22
N GLU A 29 8.66 11.88 36.03
CA GLU A 29 9.13 13.04 35.23
C GLU A 29 8.98 12.82 33.72
N ASP A 30 8.78 13.90 32.96
CA ASP A 30 8.60 13.93 31.49
C ASP A 30 9.89 13.54 30.74
N PHE A 31 9.78 12.84 29.60
CA PHE A 31 10.91 12.55 28.68
C PHE A 31 11.45 13.82 28.02
N GLY A 32 10.65 14.89 27.98
CA GLY A 32 10.94 16.12 27.27
C GLY A 32 10.71 15.98 25.76
N SER A 33 11.31 16.86 24.97
CA SER A 33 11.29 16.78 23.49
C SER A 33 12.71 16.87 22.92
N ARG A 34 12.89 16.66 21.61
CA ARG A 34 14.20 16.79 20.91
C ARG A 34 15.32 15.90 21.46
N PHE A 35 14.96 14.76 22.04
CA PHE A 35 15.90 13.72 22.48
C PHE A 35 16.22 12.76 21.32
N CYS A 36 17.32 12.02 21.44
CA CYS A 36 17.67 10.96 20.50
C CYS A 36 17.33 9.58 21.07
N THR A 37 16.83 8.67 20.23
CA THR A 37 16.59 7.27 20.60
C THR A 37 17.52 6.33 19.86
N LEU A 38 18.05 5.33 20.57
CA LEU A 38 18.98 4.36 20.03
C LEU A 38 18.65 2.95 20.51
N TYR A 39 18.63 2.00 19.58
CA TYR A 39 18.39 0.59 19.87
C TYR A 39 19.71 -0.14 19.98
N TYR A 40 19.90 -0.86 21.07
CA TYR A 40 21.04 -1.77 21.23
C TYR A 40 20.59 -3.02 21.99
N GLU A 41 20.77 -4.18 21.34
CA GLU A 41 20.28 -5.48 21.82
C GLU A 41 18.78 -5.43 22.15
N ASN A 42 18.40 -5.58 23.43
CA ASN A 42 17.00 -5.54 23.89
C ASN A 42 16.65 -4.26 24.65
N SER A 43 17.54 -3.25 24.61
CA SER A 43 17.38 -1.98 25.31
C SER A 43 17.19 -0.81 24.34
N VAL A 44 16.38 0.17 24.74
CA VAL A 44 16.32 1.48 24.10
C VAL A 44 16.98 2.51 24.98
N PHE A 45 17.91 3.26 24.40
CA PHE A 45 18.56 4.38 25.07
C PHE A 45 17.89 5.68 24.62
N ILE A 46 17.45 6.49 25.58
CA ILE A 46 16.92 7.84 25.37
C ILE A 46 17.97 8.82 25.88
N ILE A 47 18.48 9.67 25.00
CA ILE A 47 19.68 10.46 25.26
C ILE A 47 19.36 11.94 25.01
N GLY A 48 19.70 12.79 25.98
CA GLY A 48 19.53 14.24 25.88
C GLY A 48 18.07 14.69 25.91
N GLY A 49 17.79 15.78 25.20
CA GLY A 49 16.47 16.39 25.07
C GLY A 49 16.35 17.76 25.72
N ILE A 50 15.15 18.33 25.68
CA ILE A 50 14.81 19.65 26.21
C ILE A 50 13.53 19.56 27.05
N CYS A 51 13.55 20.22 28.21
CA CYS A 51 12.35 20.37 29.05
C CYS A 51 12.32 21.78 29.67
N ASN A 52 13.17 22.03 30.67
CA ASN A 52 13.39 23.33 31.31
C ASN A 52 14.87 23.75 31.13
N GLY A 53 15.37 23.64 29.90
CA GLY A 53 16.79 23.59 29.61
C GLY A 53 17.16 22.32 28.84
N THR A 54 18.30 22.37 28.15
CA THR A 54 18.91 21.17 27.53
C THR A 54 19.41 20.20 28.60
N LEU A 55 19.16 18.92 28.38
CA LEU A 55 19.46 17.85 29.33
C LEU A 55 20.74 17.09 28.93
N ASN A 56 21.51 16.66 29.91
CA ASN A 56 22.59 15.68 29.75
C ASN A 56 22.15 14.26 30.18
N ARG A 57 20.84 14.04 30.30
CA ARG A 57 20.24 12.82 30.84
C ARG A 57 20.37 11.65 29.85
N VAL A 58 20.54 10.45 30.41
CA VAL A 58 20.64 9.19 29.66
C VAL A 58 19.76 8.17 30.37
N LEU A 59 18.78 7.62 29.64
CA LEU A 59 17.83 6.65 30.16
C LEU A 59 17.94 5.35 29.35
N GLN A 60 17.80 4.22 30.03
CA GLN A 60 17.73 2.89 29.41
C GLN A 60 16.39 2.25 29.71
N PHE A 61 15.59 2.06 28.67
CA PHE A 61 14.34 1.31 28.72
C PHE A 61 14.59 -0.14 28.34
N GLU A 62 14.29 -1.06 29.26
CA GLU A 62 14.40 -2.50 29.07
C GLU A 62 13.28 -3.22 29.84
N SER A 63 12.59 -4.15 29.19
CA SER A 63 11.52 -4.97 29.81
C SER A 63 10.47 -4.14 30.57
N GLU A 64 9.98 -3.05 29.95
CA GLU A 64 8.96 -2.16 30.53
C GLU A 64 9.42 -1.39 31.79
N SER A 65 10.71 -1.47 32.12
CA SER A 65 11.33 -0.71 33.19
C SER A 65 12.29 0.32 32.60
N ILE A 66 12.42 1.48 33.25
CA ILE A 66 13.47 2.45 32.91
C ILE A 66 14.44 2.65 34.05
N ARG A 67 15.71 2.71 33.67
CA ARG A 67 16.84 3.03 34.53
C ARG A 67 17.54 4.29 34.04
N GLN A 68 17.83 5.21 34.95
CA GLN A 68 18.73 6.33 34.68
C GLN A 68 20.19 5.86 34.75
N LEU A 69 20.97 6.23 33.74
CA LEU A 69 22.39 5.93 33.61
C LEU A 69 23.24 7.16 33.95
N THR A 70 24.56 7.00 33.94
CA THR A 70 25.48 8.13 34.15
C THR A 70 25.17 9.22 33.09
N PRO A 71 24.95 10.48 33.51
CA PRO A 71 24.65 11.56 32.57
C PRO A 71 25.85 11.87 31.67
N MET A 72 25.58 12.42 30.49
CA MET A 72 26.58 12.95 29.57
C MET A 72 27.39 14.08 30.24
N LEU A 73 28.60 14.31 29.73
CA LEU A 73 29.47 15.40 30.19
C LEU A 73 28.89 16.76 29.80
N SER A 74 28.22 16.83 28.65
CA SER A 74 27.56 18.04 28.13
C SER A 74 26.07 17.81 27.91
N SER A 75 25.25 18.82 28.17
CA SER A 75 23.82 18.82 27.84
C SER A 75 23.60 19.00 26.33
N ARG A 76 22.64 18.24 25.75
CA ARG A 76 22.41 18.18 24.30
C ARG A 76 20.93 17.96 23.97
N ALA A 77 20.40 18.73 23.03
CA ALA A 77 19.17 18.43 22.26
C ALA A 77 19.52 18.24 20.77
N ASP A 78 18.66 17.58 19.98
CA ASP A 78 18.83 17.37 18.52
C ASP A 78 20.18 16.74 18.12
N LEU A 79 20.77 16.00 19.05
CA LEU A 79 21.99 15.25 18.83
C LEU A 79 21.72 14.04 17.93
N CYS A 80 22.80 13.55 17.34
CA CYS A 80 22.81 12.22 16.74
C CYS A 80 23.43 11.22 17.71
N ALA A 81 22.88 10.00 17.80
CA ALA A 81 23.47 8.92 18.57
C ALA A 81 23.56 7.64 17.75
N ILE A 82 24.66 6.91 17.89
CA ILE A 82 24.88 5.62 17.22
C ILE A 82 25.66 4.67 18.11
N CYS A 83 25.36 3.37 18.05
CA CYS A 83 26.07 2.35 18.82
C CYS A 83 27.02 1.57 17.92
N LEU A 84 28.24 1.34 18.40
CA LEU A 84 29.20 0.45 17.78
C LEU A 84 29.97 -0.31 18.85
N SER A 85 29.92 -1.65 18.78
CA SER A 85 30.64 -2.55 19.69
C SER A 85 30.40 -2.25 21.19
N GLY A 86 29.14 -1.98 21.57
CA GLY A 86 28.76 -1.69 22.97
C GLY A 86 29.15 -0.29 23.46
N ILE A 87 29.57 0.60 22.56
CA ILE A 87 29.86 2.00 22.85
C ILE A 87 28.83 2.88 22.12
N ILE A 88 28.15 3.73 22.87
CA ILE A 88 27.22 4.72 22.32
C ILE A 88 27.97 6.02 22.09
N TYR A 89 27.92 6.54 20.87
CA TYR A 89 28.54 7.81 20.50
C TYR A 89 27.45 8.88 20.42
N ALA A 90 27.51 9.88 21.29
CA ALA A 90 26.66 11.07 21.26
C ALA A 90 27.41 12.18 20.50
N ILE A 91 26.85 12.60 19.37
CA ILE A 91 27.53 13.41 18.36
C ILE A 91 26.75 14.70 18.14
N GLY A 92 27.40 15.85 18.38
CA GLY A 92 26.83 17.17 18.13
C GLY A 92 25.61 17.49 18.98
N GLY A 93 24.67 18.25 18.42
CA GLY A 93 23.45 18.74 19.06
C GLY A 93 23.49 20.22 19.42
N TYR A 94 22.43 20.70 20.04
CA TYR A 94 22.24 22.06 20.52
C TYR A 94 22.31 22.09 22.05
N ASN A 95 22.97 23.12 22.60
CA ASN A 95 22.99 23.38 24.05
C ASN A 95 22.51 24.80 24.32
N GLU A 96 21.36 24.89 25.01
CA GLU A 96 20.67 26.14 25.32
C GLU A 96 21.47 27.04 26.27
N GLU A 97 22.26 26.48 27.19
CA GLU A 97 23.10 27.27 28.11
C GLU A 97 24.20 28.04 27.36
N SER A 98 24.69 27.47 26.26
CA SER A 98 25.71 28.10 25.41
C SER A 98 25.15 28.81 24.19
N ASP A 99 23.86 28.64 23.89
CA ASP A 99 23.17 29.05 22.66
C ASP A 99 23.94 28.72 21.37
N HIS A 100 24.61 27.57 21.35
CA HIS A 100 25.50 27.17 20.27
C HIS A 100 25.28 25.72 19.84
N SER A 101 25.51 25.49 18.55
CA SER A 101 25.64 24.14 18.00
C SER A 101 26.96 23.52 18.48
N LEU A 102 26.92 22.26 18.88
CA LEU A 102 28.07 21.55 19.42
C LEU A 102 28.83 20.81 18.33
N SER A 103 30.16 20.89 18.37
CA SER A 103 31.07 19.97 17.67
C SER A 103 31.55 18.83 18.57
N THR A 104 31.25 18.88 19.86
CA THR A 104 31.75 17.91 20.84
C THR A 104 31.15 16.53 20.62
N VAL A 105 31.96 15.50 20.82
CA VAL A 105 31.57 14.09 20.70
C VAL A 105 31.94 13.38 21.99
N GLU A 106 31.01 12.58 22.49
CA GLU A 106 31.19 11.80 23.72
C GLU A 106 30.86 10.34 23.45
N ALA A 107 31.65 9.43 24.02
CA ALA A 107 31.43 7.99 23.94
C ALA A 107 31.06 7.44 25.32
N TYR A 108 29.98 6.67 25.37
CA TYR A 108 29.50 5.99 26.54
C TYR A 108 29.76 4.50 26.43
N ASN A 109 30.60 3.98 27.32
CA ASN A 109 30.79 2.55 27.45
C ASN A 109 29.65 1.97 28.30
N ILE A 110 28.79 1.17 27.68
CA ILE A 110 27.59 0.60 28.31
C ILE A 110 27.96 -0.28 29.51
N GLU A 111 28.97 -1.15 29.37
CA GLU A 111 29.40 -2.07 30.43
C GLU A 111 29.98 -1.35 31.66
N LYS A 112 30.76 -0.30 31.43
CA LYS A 112 31.42 0.49 32.48
C LYS A 112 30.54 1.61 33.03
N ASN A 113 29.39 1.87 32.41
CA ASN A 113 28.50 2.99 32.70
C ASN A 113 29.27 4.33 32.82
N LYS A 114 30.15 4.60 31.85
CA LYS A 114 31.09 5.74 31.90
C LYS A 114 31.20 6.46 30.56
N TRP A 115 31.13 7.79 30.61
CA TRP A 115 31.38 8.68 29.48
C TRP A 115 32.87 9.03 29.34
N THR A 116 33.32 9.16 28.10
CA THR A 116 34.65 9.65 27.71
C THR A 116 34.50 10.67 26.59
N SER A 117 35.19 11.81 26.69
CA SER A 117 35.23 12.78 25.61
C SER A 117 36.09 12.25 24.46
N LEU A 118 35.63 12.46 23.24
CA LEU A 118 36.34 12.12 22.01
C LEU A 118 36.74 13.39 21.23
N PRO A 119 37.58 13.26 20.19
CA PRO A 119 37.86 14.34 19.25
C PRO A 119 36.57 14.94 18.68
N GLN A 120 36.59 16.25 18.52
CA GLN A 120 35.44 17.03 18.07
C GLN A 120 35.25 16.91 16.56
N LEU A 121 34.00 17.07 16.11
CA LEU A 121 33.68 17.27 14.70
C LEU A 121 34.38 18.50 14.15
N ILE A 122 34.66 18.48 12.85
CA ILE A 122 35.20 19.62 12.11
C ILE A 122 34.16 20.73 12.03
N TYR A 123 32.89 20.36 11.80
CA TYR A 123 31.77 21.29 11.80
C TYR A 123 30.77 20.95 12.92
N PRO A 124 30.30 21.95 13.70
CA PRO A 124 29.19 21.75 14.63
C PRO A 124 27.94 21.29 13.88
N ARG A 125 27.23 20.27 14.40
CA ARG A 125 26.07 19.67 13.72
C ARG A 125 24.87 19.56 14.65
N VAL A 126 23.69 19.85 14.11
CA VAL A 126 22.37 19.74 14.77
C VAL A 126 21.43 19.04 13.79
N ASN A 127 20.55 18.15 14.26
CA ASN A 127 19.66 17.33 13.41
C ASN A 127 20.42 16.54 12.33
N SER A 128 21.67 16.18 12.59
CA SER A 128 22.47 15.31 11.72
C SER A 128 22.11 13.84 11.92
N SER A 129 22.49 13.01 10.97
CA SER A 129 22.22 11.58 11.01
C SER A 129 23.51 10.79 10.90
N ALA A 130 23.59 9.62 11.53
CA ALA A 130 24.79 8.80 11.54
C ALA A 130 24.51 7.34 11.18
N ALA A 131 25.50 6.69 10.57
CA ALA A 131 25.52 5.25 10.34
C ALA A 131 26.91 4.68 10.61
N VAL A 132 26.92 3.41 11.01
CA VAL A 132 28.13 2.60 11.14
C VAL A 132 28.35 1.81 9.85
N ASN A 133 29.54 1.89 9.27
CA ASN A 133 29.98 0.98 8.22
C ASN A 133 31.39 0.48 8.53
N GLY A 134 31.55 -0.83 8.66
CA GLY A 134 32.81 -1.43 9.12
C GLY A 134 33.22 -0.93 10.52
N SER A 135 34.44 -0.44 10.66
CA SER A 135 34.99 0.13 11.89
C SER A 135 34.94 1.66 11.93
N SER A 136 34.00 2.26 11.19
CA SER A 136 33.90 3.72 11.06
C SER A 136 32.47 4.20 11.26
N ILE A 137 32.36 5.40 11.83
CA ILE A 137 31.09 6.11 12.01
C ILE A 137 31.06 7.23 10.98
N TYR A 138 29.97 7.28 10.21
CA TYR A 138 29.74 8.33 9.23
C TYR A 138 28.62 9.22 9.74
N VAL A 139 28.85 10.53 9.70
CA VAL A 139 27.88 11.56 10.08
C VAL A 139 27.59 12.39 8.84
N CYS A 140 26.32 12.38 8.43
CA CYS A 140 25.85 13.04 7.22
C CYS A 140 24.91 14.19 7.59
N GLY A 141 25.11 15.32 6.93
CA GLY A 141 24.18 16.44 6.97
C GLY A 141 24.04 17.13 8.33
N GLY A 142 22.86 17.68 8.57
CA GLY A 142 22.53 18.60 9.67
C GLY A 142 21.96 19.91 9.14
N THR A 143 21.38 20.73 10.01
CA THR A 143 20.76 22.00 9.63
C THR A 143 21.77 22.92 8.92
N GLY A 144 21.58 23.16 7.61
CA GLY A 144 22.45 24.00 6.78
C GLY A 144 23.78 23.33 6.38
N ILE A 145 23.90 22.00 6.52
CA ILE A 145 25.15 21.27 6.27
C ILE A 145 24.91 20.14 5.27
N SER A 146 25.75 20.10 4.24
CA SER A 146 25.76 19.04 3.22
C SER A 146 26.99 18.14 3.29
N SER A 147 27.99 18.47 4.11
CA SER A 147 29.22 17.69 4.21
C SER A 147 29.03 16.37 4.98
N ILE A 148 29.92 15.42 4.70
CA ILE A 148 29.96 14.11 5.35
C ILE A 148 31.29 13.97 6.09
N GLU A 149 31.22 13.60 7.37
CA GLU A 149 32.40 13.36 8.20
C GLU A 149 32.46 11.88 8.62
N LYS A 150 33.66 11.30 8.57
CA LYS A 150 33.95 9.92 8.95
C LYS A 150 34.85 9.91 10.18
N PHE A 151 34.43 9.24 11.24
CA PHE A 151 35.29 8.91 12.37
C PHE A 151 35.89 7.51 12.19
N ASP A 152 37.21 7.43 12.13
CA ASP A 152 37.93 6.16 12.16
C ASP A 152 38.29 5.81 13.61
N ILE A 153 37.73 4.71 14.12
CA ILE A 153 37.89 4.32 15.52
C ILE A 153 39.32 3.86 15.82
N ASN A 154 40.05 3.36 14.82
CA ASN A 154 41.41 2.89 15.03
C ASN A 154 42.40 4.05 15.11
N GLN A 155 42.11 5.14 14.38
CA GLN A 155 42.94 6.34 14.35
C GLN A 155 42.49 7.37 15.38
N GLU A 156 41.27 7.24 15.91
CA GLU A 156 40.60 8.24 16.76
C GLU A 156 40.62 9.63 16.12
N GLU A 157 40.32 9.72 14.83
CA GLU A 157 40.31 10.99 14.09
C GLU A 157 39.07 11.14 13.21
N TRP A 158 38.60 12.39 13.09
CA TRP A 158 37.55 12.77 12.16
C TRP A 158 38.16 13.20 10.82
N ILE A 159 37.64 12.62 9.74
CA ILE A 159 38.06 12.87 8.37
C ILE A 159 36.86 13.47 7.62
N LEU A 160 37.03 14.65 7.04
CA LEU A 160 36.06 15.23 6.12
C LEU A 160 36.17 14.50 4.78
N LEU A 161 35.06 13.95 4.29
CA LEU A 161 35.03 13.35 2.96
C LEU A 161 34.89 14.45 1.89
N ASP A 162 35.51 14.23 0.73
CA ASP A 162 35.34 15.10 -0.44
C ASP A 162 33.92 14.99 -1.05
N LEU A 163 33.18 13.95 -0.65
CA LEU A 163 31.78 13.76 -1.00
C LEU A 163 30.86 14.73 -0.27
N VAL A 164 29.97 15.34 -1.04
CA VAL A 164 28.98 16.31 -0.55
C VAL A 164 27.59 15.83 -0.89
N LEU A 165 26.66 15.97 0.04
CA LEU A 165 25.25 15.78 -0.21
C LEU A 165 24.76 16.83 -1.23
N PRO A 166 23.79 16.48 -2.08
CA PRO A 166 23.28 17.37 -3.14
C PRO A 166 22.56 18.62 -2.62
N GLY A 167 22.27 18.66 -1.31
CA GLY A 167 21.82 19.82 -0.56
C GLY A 167 22.05 19.58 0.93
N SER A 168 21.78 20.58 1.75
CA SER A 168 21.71 20.36 3.21
C SER A 168 20.52 19.47 3.53
N ILE A 169 20.75 18.41 4.30
CA ILE A 169 19.72 17.47 4.71
C ILE A 169 19.80 17.32 6.23
N SER A 170 18.75 17.72 6.94
CA SER A 170 18.55 17.47 8.36
C SER A 170 17.47 16.40 8.59
N SER A 171 17.44 15.80 9.78
CA SER A 171 16.40 14.85 10.22
C SER A 171 16.19 13.66 9.24
N SER A 172 17.29 13.19 8.63
CA SER A 172 17.28 12.08 7.68
C SER A 172 17.46 10.72 8.38
N GLY A 173 17.04 9.66 7.72
CA GLY A 173 17.31 8.29 8.17
C GLY A 173 18.51 7.72 7.46
N LEU A 174 19.50 7.21 8.20
CA LEU A 174 20.67 6.53 7.63
C LEU A 174 20.60 5.04 7.88
N PHE A 175 20.92 4.24 6.85
CA PHE A 175 20.99 2.79 6.96
C PHE A 175 22.23 2.27 6.24
N SER A 176 23.02 1.46 6.94
CA SER A 176 24.23 0.84 6.39
C SER A 176 23.90 -0.47 5.69
N ILE A 177 24.37 -0.63 4.47
CA ILE A 177 24.17 -1.84 3.66
C ILE A 177 25.48 -2.21 2.96
N ASN A 178 26.04 -3.37 3.31
CA ASN A 178 27.34 -3.84 2.79
C ASN A 178 28.45 -2.77 3.00
N GLN A 179 29.02 -2.26 1.90
CA GLN A 179 30.04 -1.20 1.90
C GLN A 179 29.45 0.17 1.49
N SER A 180 28.13 0.35 1.64
CA SER A 180 27.44 1.57 1.24
C SER A 180 26.52 2.07 2.36
N ILE A 181 26.15 3.35 2.30
CA ILE A 181 25.21 3.97 3.25
C ILE A 181 24.05 4.56 2.46
N MET A 182 22.83 4.18 2.81
CA MET A 182 21.62 4.78 2.29
C MET A 182 21.16 5.93 3.19
N ILE A 183 20.74 7.03 2.57
CA ILE A 183 20.26 8.24 3.20
C ILE A 183 18.82 8.46 2.73
N PHE A 184 17.87 8.47 3.64
CA PHE A 184 16.44 8.53 3.36
C PHE A 184 15.82 9.84 3.86
N GLY A 185 15.05 10.49 2.98
CA GLY A 185 14.17 11.60 3.32
C GLY A 185 14.91 12.77 3.98
N GLY A 186 14.31 13.28 5.06
CA GLY A 186 14.83 14.41 5.82
C GLY A 186 14.15 15.73 5.46
N GLN A 187 14.84 16.82 5.74
CA GLN A 187 14.35 18.18 5.53
C GLN A 187 15.47 19.01 4.91
N ASP A 188 15.13 19.88 3.96
CA ASP A 188 16.08 20.82 3.36
C ASP A 188 16.19 22.13 4.15
N GLU A 189 17.03 23.06 3.68
CA GLU A 189 17.22 24.38 4.29
C GLU A 189 15.95 25.24 4.32
N SER A 190 14.97 24.94 3.46
CA SER A 190 13.68 25.65 3.38
C SER A 190 12.63 25.06 4.31
N GLU A 191 13.03 24.16 5.20
CA GLU A 191 12.16 23.38 6.07
C GLU A 191 11.18 22.45 5.30
N THR A 192 11.47 22.16 4.03
CA THR A 192 10.62 21.28 3.22
C THR A 192 11.04 19.83 3.42
N ALA A 193 10.07 18.97 3.76
CA ALA A 193 10.31 17.54 3.88
C ALA A 193 10.72 16.93 2.51
N LEU A 194 11.70 16.05 2.54
CA LEU A 194 12.28 15.42 1.36
C LEU A 194 11.76 14.00 1.20
N HIS A 195 11.58 13.58 -0.06
CA HIS A 195 11.32 12.20 -0.45
C HIS A 195 12.54 11.55 -1.12
N SER A 196 13.68 12.24 -1.12
CA SER A 196 14.89 11.78 -1.80
C SER A 196 15.52 10.60 -1.07
N VAL A 197 16.13 9.69 -1.84
CA VAL A 197 16.92 8.58 -1.30
C VAL A 197 18.26 8.61 -2.00
N TRP A 198 19.34 8.66 -1.23
CA TRP A 198 20.70 8.71 -1.75
C TRP A 198 21.48 7.48 -1.30
N LEU A 199 22.31 6.94 -2.18
CA LEU A 199 23.26 5.89 -1.85
C LEU A 199 24.66 6.48 -1.90
N LEU A 200 25.34 6.43 -0.76
CA LEU A 200 26.75 6.72 -0.60
C LEU A 200 27.53 5.42 -0.79
N ASP A 201 28.21 5.29 -1.93
CA ASP A 201 29.03 4.12 -2.25
C ASP A 201 30.48 4.35 -1.81
N LEU A 202 30.85 3.76 -0.66
CA LEU A 202 32.13 4.04 -0.01
C LEU A 202 33.36 3.54 -0.80
N PRO A 203 33.32 2.35 -1.46
CA PRO A 203 34.44 1.87 -2.28
C PRO A 203 34.74 2.74 -3.50
N ASN A 204 33.70 3.30 -4.11
CA ASN A 204 33.82 4.08 -5.34
C ASN A 204 33.83 5.60 -5.09
N ASP A 205 33.75 6.02 -3.83
CA ASP A 205 33.67 7.41 -3.39
C ASP A 205 32.67 8.20 -4.25
N SER A 206 31.42 7.72 -4.27
CA SER A 206 30.37 8.31 -5.10
C SER A 206 29.03 8.39 -4.36
N ILE A 207 28.20 9.35 -4.77
CA ILE A 207 26.83 9.50 -4.27
C ILE A 207 25.84 9.47 -5.43
N ALA A 208 24.81 8.64 -5.34
CA ALA A 208 23.83 8.45 -6.41
C ALA A 208 22.39 8.49 -5.88
N MET A 209 21.52 9.22 -6.58
CA MET A 209 20.08 9.21 -6.31
C MET A 209 19.52 7.81 -6.59
N GLN A 210 18.76 7.29 -5.64
CA GLN A 210 18.02 6.04 -5.75
C GLN A 210 16.54 6.31 -5.97
N GLN A 211 15.75 5.24 -6.06
CA GLN A 211 14.29 5.37 -6.11
C GLN A 211 13.78 6.16 -4.91
N GLN A 212 13.08 7.25 -5.21
CA GLN A 212 12.54 8.17 -4.23
C GLN A 212 11.36 7.56 -3.46
N LEU A 213 11.15 8.06 -2.24
CA LEU A 213 9.97 7.77 -1.43
C LEU A 213 8.72 8.33 -2.11
N ARG A 214 7.56 7.70 -1.90
CA ARG A 214 6.28 8.18 -2.45
C ARG A 214 5.74 9.43 -1.76
N LYS A 215 6.19 9.67 -0.53
CA LYS A 215 5.84 10.83 0.29
C LYS A 215 7.11 11.42 0.86
N SER A 216 7.09 12.73 1.07
CA SER A 216 8.10 13.43 1.85
C SER A 216 7.75 13.35 3.33
N PHE A 217 8.73 13.02 4.15
CA PHE A 217 8.60 13.02 5.61
C PHE A 217 9.96 13.13 6.27
N MET A 218 9.95 13.61 7.52
CA MET A 218 11.12 13.58 8.40
C MET A 218 11.20 12.22 9.07
N ILE A 219 12.42 11.69 9.21
CA ILE A 219 12.64 10.43 9.90
C ILE A 219 13.11 10.75 11.30
N ASN A 220 12.23 10.50 12.26
CA ASN A 220 12.47 10.85 13.67
C ASN A 220 12.86 9.62 14.51
N GLN A 221 13.00 8.45 13.87
CA GLN A 221 13.28 7.19 14.53
C GLN A 221 14.32 6.36 13.77
N PRO A 222 15.07 5.49 14.46
CA PRO A 222 15.98 4.52 13.85
C PRO A 222 15.29 3.64 12.79
N ILE A 223 15.96 3.46 11.65
CA ILE A 223 15.50 2.57 10.58
C ILE A 223 15.67 1.12 11.02
N ILE A 224 14.60 0.32 10.90
CA ILE A 224 14.63 -1.09 11.31
C ILE A 224 14.59 -1.99 10.08
N ASN A 225 15.59 -2.86 9.94
CA ASN A 225 15.62 -3.89 8.89
C ASN A 225 14.98 -5.19 9.38
N ARG A 226 13.92 -5.64 8.70
CA ARG A 226 13.31 -6.95 8.90
C ARG A 226 13.35 -7.73 7.59
N CYS A 227 14.19 -8.76 7.51
CA CYS A 227 14.28 -9.67 6.37
C CYS A 227 14.54 -9.01 4.99
N GLY A 228 15.23 -7.86 4.95
CA GLY A 228 15.47 -7.13 3.70
C GLY A 228 14.42 -6.06 3.39
N VAL A 229 13.54 -5.75 4.35
CA VAL A 229 12.61 -4.61 4.30
C VAL A 229 12.98 -3.64 5.41
N LEU A 230 13.27 -2.39 5.03
CA LEU A 230 13.54 -1.29 5.94
C LEU A 230 12.24 -0.61 6.33
N TYR A 231 11.99 -0.46 7.63
CA TYR A 231 10.88 0.31 8.18
C TYR A 231 11.39 1.70 8.53
N LEU A 232 10.86 2.71 7.83
CA LEU A 232 11.15 4.13 8.00
C LEU A 232 10.00 4.76 8.78
N PHE A 233 10.17 4.89 10.09
CA PHE A 233 9.14 5.45 10.96
C PHE A 233 9.13 6.98 10.91
N HIS A 234 7.94 7.56 10.77
CA HIS A 234 7.68 8.98 10.90
C HIS A 234 6.52 9.17 11.87
N ASP A 235 6.83 9.62 13.08
CA ASP A 235 5.93 9.66 14.23
C ASP A 235 5.29 8.28 14.51
N LYS A 236 3.94 8.18 14.49
CA LYS A 236 3.20 6.91 14.65
C LYS A 236 2.92 6.21 13.32
N ASP A 237 3.37 6.76 12.20
CA ASP A 237 3.24 6.14 10.88
C ASP A 237 4.60 5.56 10.44
N PHE A 238 4.60 4.72 9.40
CA PHE A 238 5.83 4.19 8.81
C PHE A 238 5.69 3.99 7.30
N THR A 239 6.84 4.02 6.62
CA THR A 239 6.98 3.66 5.22
C THR A 239 8.01 2.55 5.09
N THR A 240 7.75 1.55 4.25
CA THR A 240 8.69 0.45 4.01
C THR A 240 9.54 0.68 2.77
N TYR A 241 10.81 0.26 2.81
CA TYR A 241 11.73 0.30 1.69
C TYR A 241 12.47 -1.03 1.54
N ASN A 242 12.28 -1.75 0.43
CA ASN A 242 12.85 -3.08 0.23
C ASN A 242 14.28 -3.01 -0.34
N ILE A 243 15.21 -3.73 0.27
CA ILE A 243 16.62 -3.85 -0.10
C ILE A 243 17.04 -5.25 -0.61
N GLY A 244 16.09 -6.18 -0.78
CA GLY A 244 16.25 -7.50 -1.38
C GLY A 244 16.93 -8.56 -0.49
N ARG A 245 16.66 -9.85 -0.74
CA ARG A 245 17.42 -10.97 -0.12
C ARG A 245 18.70 -11.25 -0.93
N PHE A 246 19.86 -10.91 -0.36
CA PHE A 246 21.17 -11.22 -0.93
C PHE A 246 21.47 -12.74 -0.85
N LYS A 247 21.83 -13.35 -1.99
CA LYS A 247 22.53 -14.63 -2.05
C LYS A 247 23.92 -14.37 -2.64
N GLU A 248 24.97 -14.57 -1.85
CA GLU A 248 26.33 -14.68 -2.38
C GLU A 248 26.43 -15.92 -3.28
N ARG A 249 26.70 -15.71 -4.57
CA ARG A 249 27.33 -16.71 -5.43
C ARG A 249 28.31 -16.02 -6.37
N ASN A 250 29.58 -16.14 -6.00
CA ASN A 250 30.79 -16.04 -6.81
C ASN A 250 30.93 -14.80 -7.72
N GLY A 251 31.66 -13.82 -7.18
CA GLY A 251 32.48 -12.82 -7.85
C GLY A 251 32.30 -12.59 -9.35
N SER A 252 31.51 -11.57 -9.68
CA SER A 252 31.74 -10.56 -10.73
C SER A 252 30.57 -9.58 -10.74
N GLU A 253 30.88 -8.28 -10.68
CA GLU A 253 30.00 -7.10 -10.76
C GLU A 253 28.50 -7.31 -10.48
N VAL A 254 28.12 -6.97 -9.24
CA VAL A 254 26.71 -6.86 -8.84
C VAL A 254 26.28 -5.43 -9.13
N SER A 255 25.53 -5.21 -10.20
CA SER A 255 24.75 -3.99 -10.31
C SER A 255 23.75 -4.01 -9.15
N LEU A 256 23.70 -2.93 -8.36
CA LEU A 256 22.55 -2.60 -7.54
C LEU A 256 21.40 -2.28 -8.48
N THR A 257 20.85 -3.30 -9.13
CA THR A 257 19.53 -3.23 -9.72
C THR A 257 18.57 -3.54 -8.59
N PRO A 258 17.84 -2.55 -8.06
CA PRO A 258 16.73 -2.83 -7.17
C PRO A 258 15.77 -3.72 -7.97
N SER A 259 15.82 -5.02 -7.72
CA SER A 259 14.91 -5.96 -8.32
C SER A 259 13.55 -5.69 -7.68
N LYS A 260 12.77 -4.87 -8.38
CA LYS A 260 11.34 -5.04 -8.54
C LYS A 260 10.57 -4.97 -7.21
N ILE A 261 10.01 -3.78 -6.97
CA ILE A 261 8.64 -3.57 -6.49
C ILE A 261 8.30 -4.40 -5.24
N GLU A 262 8.39 -3.80 -4.06
CA GLU A 262 7.61 -4.26 -2.93
C GLU A 262 6.79 -3.11 -2.33
N TYR A 263 5.48 -3.15 -2.60
CA TYR A 263 4.46 -3.89 -1.86
C TYR A 263 4.00 -3.05 -0.67
N ILE A 264 3.20 -2.04 -0.99
CA ILE A 264 2.03 -1.79 -0.17
C ILE A 264 0.96 -2.74 -0.74
N ARG A 265 1.06 -4.05 -0.48
CA ARG A 265 -0.20 -4.78 -0.29
C ARG A 265 -0.65 -4.33 1.07
N THR A 266 -1.46 -3.28 1.07
CA THR A 266 -2.26 -2.94 2.22
C THR A 266 -3.26 -4.07 2.44
N GLU A 267 -2.82 -5.18 3.04
CA GLU A 267 -3.74 -6.06 3.74
C GLU A 267 -4.47 -5.25 4.83
N ASP A 268 -3.83 -4.22 5.42
CA ASP A 268 -4.45 -3.34 6.41
C ASP A 268 -5.34 -2.20 5.85
N PHE A 269 -5.27 -1.81 4.58
CA PHE A 269 -6.28 -0.88 4.02
C PHE A 269 -7.51 -1.63 3.55
N LEU A 270 -7.31 -2.82 2.96
CA LEU A 270 -8.36 -3.80 2.73
C LEU A 270 -9.09 -4.13 4.02
N ARG A 271 -8.33 -4.34 5.10
CA ARG A 271 -8.83 -4.61 6.43
C ARG A 271 -9.43 -3.38 7.10
N ASN A 272 -8.85 -2.18 7.04
CA ASN A 272 -9.52 -0.97 7.53
C ASN A 272 -10.80 -0.65 6.74
N SER A 273 -10.83 -0.96 5.45
CA SER A 273 -12.02 -0.90 4.59
C SER A 273 -13.07 -1.93 5.03
N LEU A 274 -12.68 -3.16 5.37
CA LEU A 274 -13.57 -4.25 5.82
C LEU A 274 -13.95 -4.17 7.34
N GLU A 275 -13.07 -3.67 8.21
CA GLU A 275 -13.21 -3.51 9.67
C GLU A 275 -13.99 -2.26 10.01
N ARG A 276 -13.86 -1.15 9.24
CA ARG A 276 -14.84 -0.04 9.29
C ARG A 276 -16.25 -0.49 8.90
N GLY A 277 -16.40 -1.69 8.32
CA GLY A 277 -17.64 -2.35 7.94
C GLY A 277 -18.14 -3.50 8.86
N VAL A 278 -17.58 -3.70 10.07
CA VAL A 278 -18.04 -4.70 11.09
C VAL A 278 -17.40 -6.12 11.02
N PHE A 279 -16.15 -6.32 10.54
CA PHE A 279 -15.61 -7.69 10.30
C PHE A 279 -14.18 -7.98 10.77
N HIS A 280 -13.96 -9.15 11.42
CA HIS A 280 -12.63 -9.71 11.75
C HIS A 280 -12.09 -10.64 10.63
N VAL A 281 -10.81 -10.50 10.27
CA VAL A 281 -10.10 -11.33 9.27
C VAL A 281 -9.08 -12.24 9.96
N ASP A 282 -9.09 -13.55 9.67
CA ASP A 282 -8.22 -14.58 10.26
C ASP A 282 -6.92 -14.79 9.43
N ARG A 283 -5.76 -14.86 10.09
CA ARG A 283 -4.41 -14.57 9.52
C ARG A 283 -3.66 -15.76 8.87
N HIS A 284 -4.26 -16.94 8.76
CA HIS A 284 -3.50 -18.17 8.49
C HIS A 284 -3.40 -18.66 7.04
N SER A 285 -3.75 -17.88 6.02
CA SER A 285 -3.48 -18.30 4.65
C SER A 285 -3.27 -17.14 3.68
N VAL A 286 -2.12 -17.14 3.01
CA VAL A 286 -1.71 -16.26 1.90
C VAL A 286 -2.69 -16.30 0.70
N ASN A 287 -3.74 -17.13 0.78
CA ASN A 287 -4.68 -17.42 -0.30
C ASN A 287 -6.15 -17.41 0.10
N SER A 288 -6.58 -17.09 1.34
CA SER A 288 -8.02 -17.08 1.64
C SER A 288 -8.41 -16.10 2.75
N PHE A 289 -9.19 -15.09 2.40
CA PHE A 289 -9.76 -14.13 3.35
C PHE A 289 -11.02 -14.73 3.96
N LYS A 290 -11.24 -14.51 5.26
CA LYS A 290 -12.46 -14.95 5.96
C LYS A 290 -13.19 -13.77 6.57
N VAL A 291 -14.52 -13.81 6.56
CA VAL A 291 -15.40 -12.78 7.10
C VAL A 291 -16.51 -13.42 7.94
N SER A 292 -16.88 -12.80 9.06
CA SER A 292 -17.93 -13.28 9.98
C SER A 292 -19.11 -12.32 10.05
N LEU A 293 -20.34 -12.73 9.77
CA LEU A 293 -21.50 -11.83 9.86
C LEU A 293 -21.81 -11.42 11.32
N PRO A 294 -22.20 -10.16 11.60
CA PRO A 294 -22.69 -9.78 12.92
C PRO A 294 -24.00 -10.48 13.23
N ASN A 295 -24.38 -10.55 14.51
CA ASN A 295 -25.60 -11.24 14.96
C ASN A 295 -26.90 -10.70 14.32
N SER A 296 -26.95 -9.41 13.98
CA SER A 296 -28.09 -8.76 13.31
C SER A 296 -27.63 -7.95 12.10
N PRO A 297 -27.29 -8.63 10.98
CA PRO A 297 -26.70 -7.98 9.82
C PRO A 297 -27.72 -7.12 9.06
N LYS A 298 -27.22 -6.01 8.52
CA LYS A 298 -27.94 -5.16 7.57
C LYS A 298 -27.62 -5.61 6.15
N VAL A 299 -28.62 -6.11 5.44
CA VAL A 299 -28.43 -6.76 4.14
C VAL A 299 -29.06 -5.91 3.04
N LEU A 300 -28.29 -5.58 2.01
CA LEU A 300 -28.79 -4.93 0.80
C LEU A 300 -29.07 -5.97 -0.27
N ILE A 301 -30.31 -6.01 -0.79
CA ILE A 301 -30.67 -6.87 -1.92
C ILE A 301 -30.80 -6.02 -3.18
N ILE A 302 -30.10 -6.45 -4.24
CA ILE A 302 -30.15 -5.86 -5.57
C ILE A 302 -30.59 -6.93 -6.54
N ARG A 303 -31.50 -6.61 -7.46
CA ARG A 303 -31.99 -7.56 -8.46
C ARG A 303 -32.07 -6.94 -9.84
N ARG A 304 -31.87 -7.76 -10.87
CA ARG A 304 -32.03 -7.33 -12.26
C ARG A 304 -33.40 -6.68 -12.48
N ILE A 305 -33.42 -5.57 -13.24
CA ILE A 305 -34.65 -4.90 -13.63
C ILE A 305 -35.28 -5.65 -14.81
N GLY A 306 -36.54 -6.04 -14.66
CA GLY A 306 -37.30 -6.74 -15.69
C GLY A 306 -38.51 -7.47 -15.09
N LYS A 307 -39.47 -7.86 -15.93
CA LYS A 307 -40.55 -8.77 -15.56
C LYS A 307 -40.04 -10.20 -15.71
N ASP A 308 -39.50 -10.73 -14.63
CA ASP A 308 -38.96 -12.07 -14.55
C ASP A 308 -39.49 -12.72 -13.28
N ASP A 309 -40.46 -13.62 -13.44
CA ASP A 309 -41.19 -14.24 -12.33
C ASP A 309 -40.26 -15.08 -11.44
N GLU A 310 -39.19 -15.64 -12.01
CA GLU A 310 -38.20 -16.41 -11.25
C GLU A 310 -37.38 -15.50 -10.34
N ILE A 311 -36.94 -14.34 -10.85
CA ILE A 311 -36.23 -13.32 -10.06
C ILE A 311 -37.14 -12.74 -8.98
N GLU A 312 -38.40 -12.46 -9.30
CA GLU A 312 -39.36 -11.92 -8.34
C GLU A 312 -39.65 -12.93 -7.22
N SER A 313 -39.89 -14.19 -7.58
CA SER A 313 -40.09 -15.28 -6.64
C SER A 313 -38.88 -15.48 -5.73
N ALA A 314 -37.68 -15.49 -6.31
CA ALA A 314 -36.44 -15.60 -5.54
C ALA A 314 -36.21 -14.40 -4.64
N PHE A 315 -36.47 -13.18 -5.11
CA PHE A 315 -36.39 -11.96 -4.31
C PHE A 315 -37.31 -12.05 -3.08
N MET A 316 -38.57 -12.44 -3.27
CA MET A 316 -39.52 -12.61 -2.18
C MET A 316 -39.10 -13.72 -1.20
N ARG A 317 -38.51 -14.83 -1.70
CA ARG A 317 -37.94 -15.88 -0.84
C ARG A 317 -36.77 -15.37 -0.01
N THR A 318 -35.84 -14.65 -0.61
CA THR A 318 -34.69 -14.04 0.08
C THR A 318 -35.16 -13.07 1.16
N VAL A 319 -36.11 -12.18 0.85
CA VAL A 319 -36.65 -11.22 1.83
C VAL A 319 -37.26 -11.96 3.02
N ARG A 320 -38.10 -12.97 2.78
CA ARG A 320 -38.71 -13.77 3.87
C ARG A 320 -37.66 -14.46 4.73
N TYR A 321 -36.73 -15.17 4.10
CA TYR A 321 -35.64 -15.86 4.80
C TYR A 321 -34.84 -14.91 5.70
N LEU A 322 -34.50 -13.72 5.19
CA LEU A 322 -33.74 -12.72 5.92
C LEU A 322 -34.53 -12.13 7.11
N LEU A 323 -35.83 -11.92 6.96
CA LEU A 323 -36.68 -11.46 8.07
C LEU A 323 -36.80 -12.53 9.17
N ASP A 324 -36.90 -13.81 8.80
CA ASP A 324 -36.93 -14.92 9.75
C ASP A 324 -35.62 -15.05 10.57
N LYS A 325 -34.50 -14.55 10.05
CA LYS A 325 -33.18 -14.51 10.70
C LYS A 325 -32.91 -13.22 11.49
N ASN A 326 -33.93 -12.41 11.79
CA ASN A 326 -33.80 -11.13 12.52
C ASN A 326 -32.82 -10.12 11.86
N THR A 327 -32.74 -10.13 10.53
CA THR A 327 -31.89 -9.18 9.79
C THR A 327 -32.65 -7.92 9.40
N THR A 328 -31.92 -6.81 9.17
CA THR A 328 -32.52 -5.59 8.61
C THR A 328 -32.31 -5.58 7.09
N VAL A 329 -33.39 -5.54 6.32
CA VAL A 329 -33.33 -5.67 4.85
C VAL A 329 -33.46 -4.30 4.18
N PHE A 330 -32.52 -3.99 3.28
CA PHE A 330 -32.52 -2.81 2.43
C PHE A 330 -32.71 -3.18 0.96
N VAL A 331 -33.48 -2.37 0.23
CA VAL A 331 -33.74 -2.53 -1.21
C VAL A 331 -33.75 -1.18 -1.91
N GLU A 332 -33.58 -1.18 -3.24
CA GLU A 332 -33.61 0.07 -4.03
C GLU A 332 -34.97 0.80 -3.97
N ALA A 333 -34.89 2.13 -4.09
CA ALA A 333 -35.95 3.11 -3.90
C ALA A 333 -37.33 2.78 -4.52
N ASP A 334 -37.33 2.28 -5.74
CA ASP A 334 -38.55 2.12 -6.53
C ASP A 334 -39.32 0.85 -6.14
N ARG A 335 -38.85 0.11 -5.14
CA ARG A 335 -39.26 -1.28 -4.89
C ARG A 335 -39.80 -1.54 -3.49
N THR A 336 -39.90 -0.53 -2.62
CA THR A 336 -40.40 -0.67 -1.24
C THR A 336 -41.92 -0.56 -1.10
N LYS A 337 -42.65 -0.12 -2.13
CA LYS A 337 -44.08 0.26 -2.01
C LYS A 337 -45.03 -0.90 -1.68
N ASP A 338 -44.66 -2.13 -2.04
CA ASP A 338 -45.50 -3.33 -1.88
C ASP A 338 -44.90 -4.37 -0.92
N LEU A 339 -43.87 -4.00 -0.16
CA LEU A 339 -43.12 -4.91 0.71
C LEU A 339 -43.49 -4.74 2.19
N ASN A 340 -43.14 -5.75 2.97
CA ASN A 340 -43.30 -5.77 4.44
C ASN A 340 -42.74 -4.47 5.05
N PRO A 341 -43.42 -3.83 6.03
CA PRO A 341 -42.96 -2.60 6.68
C PRO A 341 -41.56 -2.67 7.32
N GLN A 342 -41.01 -3.87 7.51
CA GLN A 342 -39.64 -4.08 7.98
C GLN A 342 -38.56 -3.98 6.87
N VAL A 343 -38.94 -3.75 5.61
CA VAL A 343 -38.02 -3.53 4.50
C VAL A 343 -37.77 -2.04 4.29
N HIS A 344 -36.52 -1.65 4.29
CA HIS A 344 -36.10 -0.25 4.22
C HIS A 344 -35.58 0.13 2.83
N LYS A 345 -35.72 1.41 2.50
CA LYS A 345 -35.17 1.99 1.27
C LYS A 345 -33.67 2.25 1.42
N PHE A 346 -32.88 1.77 0.47
CA PHE A 346 -31.46 2.07 0.35
C PHE A 346 -31.24 3.47 -0.25
N HIS A 347 -30.23 4.17 0.26
CA HIS A 347 -29.70 5.41 -0.28
C HIS A 347 -28.19 5.46 -0.01
N GLU A 348 -27.42 6.20 -0.82
CA GLU A 348 -25.95 6.21 -0.77
C GLU A 348 -25.37 6.54 0.62
N GLY A 349 -26.03 7.39 1.41
CA GLY A 349 -25.63 7.67 2.79
C GLY A 349 -25.69 6.47 3.78
N LEU A 350 -26.15 5.29 3.34
CA LEU A 350 -26.15 4.06 4.12
C LEU A 350 -25.04 3.08 3.73
N CYS A 351 -24.18 3.39 2.75
CA CYS A 351 -23.16 2.47 2.25
C CYS A 351 -22.30 1.86 3.38
N GLU A 352 -21.87 2.68 4.35
CA GLU A 352 -21.05 2.23 5.49
C GLU A 352 -21.82 1.40 6.53
N LYS A 353 -23.16 1.37 6.47
CA LYS A 353 -24.01 0.64 7.41
C LYS A 353 -24.43 -0.73 6.89
N ILE A 354 -24.15 -1.06 5.64
CA ILE A 354 -24.50 -2.36 5.05
C ILE A 354 -23.42 -3.39 5.40
N ASN A 355 -23.83 -4.57 5.83
CA ASN A 355 -22.93 -5.67 6.20
C ASN A 355 -22.83 -6.76 5.12
N LEU A 356 -23.85 -6.91 4.28
CA LEU A 356 -23.88 -7.92 3.22
C LEU A 356 -24.64 -7.37 2.02
N VAL A 357 -24.13 -7.62 0.82
CA VAL A 357 -24.82 -7.31 -0.44
C VAL A 357 -25.19 -8.61 -1.14
N ILE A 358 -26.47 -8.80 -1.46
CA ILE A 358 -26.96 -9.95 -2.22
C ILE A 358 -27.45 -9.48 -3.58
N THR A 359 -26.91 -10.06 -4.66
CA THR A 359 -27.36 -9.76 -6.02
C THR A 359 -28.11 -10.93 -6.64
N LEU A 360 -29.29 -10.67 -7.21
CA LEU A 360 -30.12 -11.63 -7.95
C LEU A 360 -30.16 -11.22 -9.44
N GLY A 361 -29.32 -11.84 -10.25
CA GLY A 361 -29.15 -11.49 -11.67
C GLY A 361 -27.81 -11.92 -12.25
N GLY A 362 -27.45 -11.36 -13.40
CA GLY A 362 -26.16 -11.65 -14.06
C GLY A 362 -25.02 -10.73 -13.61
N ASP A 363 -23.89 -10.80 -14.30
CA ASP A 363 -22.70 -9.99 -14.01
C ASP A 363 -22.99 -8.47 -14.09
N GLY A 364 -23.89 -8.04 -14.99
CA GLY A 364 -24.32 -6.63 -15.03
C GLY A 364 -25.03 -6.15 -13.75
N THR A 365 -25.71 -7.05 -13.04
CA THR A 365 -26.31 -6.73 -11.72
C THR A 365 -25.24 -6.59 -10.64
N VAL A 366 -24.16 -7.38 -10.74
CA VAL A 366 -22.99 -7.26 -9.87
C VAL A 366 -22.25 -5.94 -10.10
N ILE A 367 -21.98 -5.59 -11.35
CA ILE A 367 -21.34 -4.30 -11.71
C ILE A 367 -22.19 -3.13 -11.21
N TRP A 368 -23.52 -3.20 -11.38
CA TRP A 368 -24.43 -2.21 -10.83
C TRP A 368 -24.29 -2.09 -9.31
N ALA A 369 -24.27 -3.21 -8.59
CA ALA A 369 -24.08 -3.22 -7.14
C ALA A 369 -22.75 -2.57 -6.74
N ILE A 370 -21.65 -2.91 -7.41
CA ILE A 370 -20.33 -2.32 -7.16
C ILE A 370 -20.35 -0.80 -7.39
N SER A 371 -21.12 -0.34 -8.39
CA SER A 371 -21.26 1.08 -8.71
C SER A 371 -21.99 1.89 -7.61
N LEU A 372 -22.65 1.25 -6.65
CA LEU A 372 -23.23 1.94 -5.50
C LEU A 372 -22.17 2.24 -4.41
N PHE A 373 -21.02 1.56 -4.44
CA PHE A 373 -19.94 1.67 -3.45
C PHE A 373 -18.66 2.27 -4.09
N LYS A 374 -18.79 3.43 -4.75
CA LYS A 374 -17.68 4.06 -5.51
C LYS A 374 -16.56 4.61 -4.61
N HIS A 375 -16.92 5.23 -3.50
CA HIS A 375 -15.98 5.94 -2.61
C HIS A 375 -15.84 5.28 -1.23
N THR A 376 -16.48 4.13 -1.04
CA THR A 376 -16.48 3.39 0.21
C THR A 376 -16.04 1.95 -0.04
N SER A 377 -15.65 1.30 1.04
CA SER A 377 -15.56 -0.15 1.13
C SER A 377 -16.83 -0.82 0.64
N MET A 378 -16.69 -1.90 -0.13
CA MET A 378 -17.83 -2.73 -0.50
C MET A 378 -17.99 -3.85 0.54
N PRO A 379 -19.19 -4.06 1.11
CA PRO A 379 -19.45 -5.22 1.96
C PRO A 379 -19.33 -6.53 1.17
N PRO A 380 -19.16 -7.69 1.84
CA PRO A 380 -19.21 -9.00 1.22
C PRO A 380 -20.37 -9.13 0.21
N LEU A 381 -20.04 -9.56 -0.99
CA LEU A 381 -20.95 -9.74 -2.10
C LEU A 381 -21.31 -11.22 -2.25
N LEU A 382 -22.60 -11.53 -2.19
CA LEU A 382 -23.15 -12.83 -2.50
C LEU A 382 -24.00 -12.75 -3.78
N SER A 383 -23.55 -13.41 -4.84
CA SER A 383 -24.15 -13.25 -6.17
C SER A 383 -24.81 -14.54 -6.70
N PHE A 384 -26.09 -14.43 -7.08
CA PHE A 384 -26.90 -15.50 -7.66
C PHE A 384 -27.31 -15.17 -9.09
N ASN A 385 -27.06 -16.09 -10.02
CA ASN A 385 -27.53 -16.02 -11.41
C ASN A 385 -28.86 -16.75 -11.62
N THR A 386 -29.61 -16.28 -12.62
CA THR A 386 -30.93 -16.81 -13.01
C THR A 386 -30.88 -17.51 -14.38
N GLY A 387 -29.70 -17.96 -14.80
CA GLY A 387 -29.44 -18.47 -16.14
C GLY A 387 -28.08 -19.18 -16.22
N SER A 388 -27.33 -18.95 -17.30
CA SER A 388 -25.93 -19.41 -17.38
C SER A 388 -25.06 -18.73 -16.32
N LEU A 389 -24.17 -19.47 -15.67
CA LEU A 389 -23.18 -18.89 -14.75
C LEU A 389 -22.36 -17.81 -15.47
N GLY A 390 -22.26 -16.63 -14.88
CA GLY A 390 -21.31 -15.59 -15.30
C GLY A 390 -19.96 -15.75 -14.60
N PHE A 391 -19.04 -14.82 -14.85
CA PHE A 391 -17.70 -14.86 -14.24
C PHE A 391 -17.69 -14.25 -12.84
N MET A 392 -18.56 -13.28 -12.55
CA MET A 392 -18.69 -12.66 -11.22
C MET A 392 -19.82 -13.26 -10.39
N THR A 393 -20.81 -13.90 -11.04
CA THR A 393 -21.91 -14.59 -10.36
C THR A 393 -21.46 -15.96 -9.85
N SER A 394 -21.58 -16.19 -8.54
CA SER A 394 -20.98 -17.36 -7.89
C SER A 394 -21.91 -18.57 -7.78
N TYR A 395 -23.23 -18.34 -7.66
CA TYR A 395 -24.19 -19.41 -7.40
C TYR A 395 -25.38 -19.37 -8.35
N ASN A 396 -26.01 -20.52 -8.57
CA ASN A 396 -27.30 -20.58 -9.26
C ASN A 396 -28.45 -20.29 -8.29
N ILE A 397 -29.51 -19.64 -8.77
CA ILE A 397 -30.67 -19.29 -7.95
C ILE A 397 -31.44 -20.50 -7.40
N GLY A 398 -31.28 -21.69 -8.00
CA GLY A 398 -31.81 -22.94 -7.48
C GLY A 398 -31.21 -23.35 -6.13
N SER A 399 -29.94 -23.01 -5.89
CA SER A 399 -29.22 -23.28 -4.62
C SER A 399 -29.35 -22.18 -3.57
N LEU A 400 -30.28 -21.24 -3.77
CA LEU A 400 -30.38 -20.02 -2.96
C LEU A 400 -30.53 -20.28 -1.46
N ASN A 401 -31.46 -21.16 -1.07
CA ASN A 401 -31.71 -21.45 0.34
C ASN A 401 -30.48 -22.13 0.99
N ASP A 402 -29.91 -23.15 0.34
CA ASP A 402 -28.76 -23.90 0.87
C ASP A 402 -27.52 -23.01 1.07
N VAL A 403 -27.29 -22.08 0.15
CA VAL A 403 -26.18 -21.11 0.22
C VAL A 403 -26.44 -20.09 1.32
N LEU A 404 -27.66 -19.58 1.45
CA LEU A 404 -28.02 -18.67 2.53
C LEU A 404 -27.93 -19.34 3.89
N ASP A 405 -28.36 -20.60 4.03
CA ASP A 405 -28.21 -21.36 5.27
C ASP A 405 -26.73 -21.48 5.64
N GLN A 406 -25.86 -21.85 4.70
CA GLN A 406 -24.42 -21.92 4.96
C GLN A 406 -23.81 -20.56 5.37
N VAL A 407 -24.11 -19.50 4.63
CA VAL A 407 -23.59 -18.15 4.90
C VAL A 407 -23.99 -17.65 6.29
N PHE A 408 -25.22 -17.93 6.74
CA PHE A 408 -25.71 -17.45 8.05
C PHE A 408 -25.41 -18.41 9.22
N THR A 409 -25.02 -19.66 8.95
CA THR A 409 -24.69 -20.65 10.01
C THR A 409 -23.20 -20.80 10.26
N LEU A 410 -22.36 -20.55 9.24
CA LEU A 410 -20.92 -20.68 9.40
C LEU A 410 -20.35 -19.52 10.26
N PRO A 411 -19.43 -19.82 11.19
CA PRO A 411 -18.81 -18.79 12.03
C PRO A 411 -17.89 -17.85 11.22
N SER A 412 -17.35 -18.34 10.10
CA SER A 412 -16.53 -17.56 9.18
C SER A 412 -16.71 -18.07 7.75
N ILE A 413 -16.71 -17.14 6.79
CA ILE A 413 -17.01 -17.37 5.38
C ILE A 413 -15.82 -16.93 4.55
N HIS A 414 -15.38 -17.75 3.60
CA HIS A 414 -14.31 -17.38 2.68
C HIS A 414 -14.76 -16.35 1.65
N VAL A 415 -13.91 -15.36 1.39
CA VAL A 415 -14.10 -14.34 0.37
C VAL A 415 -12.87 -14.25 -0.54
N ASP A 416 -13.13 -14.12 -1.84
CA ASP A 416 -12.14 -13.80 -2.86
C ASP A 416 -12.16 -12.29 -3.09
N LEU A 417 -11.00 -11.64 -3.07
CA LEU A 417 -10.91 -10.21 -3.33
C LEU A 417 -10.73 -9.95 -4.83
N ILE A 418 -11.72 -9.27 -5.41
CA ILE A 418 -11.69 -8.85 -6.81
C ILE A 418 -11.18 -7.40 -6.87
N SER A 419 -10.04 -7.19 -7.53
CA SER A 419 -9.45 -5.86 -7.70
C SER A 419 -10.37 -4.91 -8.47
N ARG A 420 -10.32 -3.61 -8.16
CA ARG A 420 -10.90 -2.54 -8.99
C ARG A 420 -9.80 -1.62 -9.52
N LEU A 421 -10.02 -0.98 -10.66
CA LEU A 421 -9.21 0.14 -11.15
C LEU A 421 -9.83 1.45 -10.69
N LYS A 422 -8.99 2.45 -10.39
CA LYS A 422 -9.35 3.82 -10.07
C LYS A 422 -8.88 4.74 -11.19
N CYS A 423 -9.75 5.65 -11.63
CA CYS A 423 -9.46 6.61 -12.71
C CYS A 423 -9.50 8.04 -12.18
N HIS A 424 -8.42 8.80 -12.40
CA HIS A 424 -8.34 10.24 -12.10
C HIS A 424 -8.07 11.04 -13.37
N GLY A 425 -8.94 12.00 -13.68
CA GLY A 425 -8.68 12.97 -14.74
C GLY A 425 -7.83 14.13 -14.23
N LYS A 426 -6.84 14.56 -15.01
CA LYS A 426 -5.96 15.70 -14.70
C LYS A 426 -6.44 17.02 -15.32
N GLU A 427 -7.70 17.11 -15.76
CA GLU A 427 -8.27 18.36 -16.28
C GLU A 427 -8.76 19.28 -15.15
N ALA A 428 -8.28 20.53 -15.13
CA ALA A 428 -8.80 21.65 -14.33
C ALA A 428 -9.26 21.30 -12.89
N GLY A 429 -8.33 20.76 -12.09
CA GLY A 429 -8.55 20.35 -10.70
C GLY A 429 -8.75 18.85 -10.60
N GLU A 430 -7.67 18.12 -10.32
CA GLU A 430 -7.59 16.65 -10.23
C GLU A 430 -8.88 16.03 -9.69
N LYS A 431 -9.62 15.35 -10.57
CA LYS A 431 -10.95 14.82 -10.24
C LYS A 431 -10.97 13.31 -10.41
N GLU A 432 -11.36 12.60 -9.36
CA GLU A 432 -11.70 11.19 -9.45
C GLU A 432 -12.94 11.01 -10.33
N TRP A 433 -12.80 10.28 -11.43
CA TRP A 433 -13.90 10.00 -12.35
C TRP A 433 -14.69 8.77 -11.93
N GLY A 434 -14.03 7.80 -11.30
CA GLY A 434 -14.68 6.63 -10.72
C GLY A 434 -13.78 5.42 -10.63
N GLN A 435 -14.41 4.27 -10.40
CA GLN A 435 -13.75 2.98 -10.28
C GLN A 435 -14.39 1.94 -11.20
N ALA A 436 -13.58 1.05 -11.77
CA ALA A 436 -14.00 -0.04 -12.64
C ALA A 436 -13.68 -1.39 -12.01
N ALA A 437 -14.64 -2.31 -11.96
CA ALA A 437 -14.39 -3.70 -11.60
C ALA A 437 -13.91 -4.54 -12.79
N ASN A 438 -14.35 -4.21 -14.01
CA ASN A 438 -13.93 -4.88 -15.23
C ASN A 438 -12.89 -4.05 -15.97
N GLU A 439 -13.28 -2.93 -16.57
CA GLU A 439 -12.38 -2.15 -17.41
C GLU A 439 -12.70 -0.65 -17.48
N ILE A 440 -11.64 0.10 -17.77
CA ILE A 440 -11.70 1.47 -18.27
C ILE A 440 -11.46 1.38 -19.79
N CYS A 441 -12.50 1.69 -20.56
CA CYS A 441 -12.48 1.70 -22.01
C CYS A 441 -12.21 3.11 -22.52
N ILE A 442 -11.18 3.27 -23.34
CA ILE A 442 -10.83 4.56 -23.95
C ILE A 442 -11.02 4.41 -25.45
N ASP A 443 -12.05 5.04 -26.01
CA ASP A 443 -12.41 4.88 -27.41
C ASP A 443 -12.51 6.23 -28.15
N ARG A 444 -12.50 6.15 -29.49
CA ARG A 444 -12.63 7.32 -30.38
C ARG A 444 -14.02 7.98 -30.38
N GLY A 445 -14.99 7.40 -29.68
CA GLY A 445 -16.39 7.80 -29.65
C GLY A 445 -17.01 7.90 -31.04
N PRO A 446 -17.79 8.94 -31.33
CA PRO A 446 -18.44 9.09 -32.63
C PRO A 446 -17.49 9.56 -33.74
N GLY A 447 -16.21 9.84 -33.43
CA GLY A 447 -15.25 10.36 -34.40
C GLY A 447 -14.86 9.32 -35.45
N VAL A 448 -14.75 9.72 -36.72
CA VAL A 448 -14.37 8.83 -37.84
C VAL A 448 -12.85 8.62 -37.92
N SER A 449 -12.06 9.56 -37.41
CA SER A 449 -10.60 9.44 -37.39
C SER A 449 -10.12 8.43 -36.36
N LEU A 450 -8.94 7.85 -36.59
CA LEU A 450 -8.26 7.02 -35.59
C LEU A 450 -7.93 7.85 -34.36
N LEU A 451 -8.09 7.24 -33.18
CA LEU A 451 -7.67 7.82 -31.92
C LEU A 451 -6.18 7.57 -31.75
N GLU A 452 -5.46 8.59 -31.29
CA GLU A 452 -4.06 8.51 -30.88
C GLU A 452 -3.97 8.80 -29.39
N LEU A 453 -3.31 7.90 -28.65
CA LEU A 453 -3.07 7.99 -27.22
C LEU A 453 -1.59 7.77 -26.93
N GLU A 454 -1.01 8.64 -26.13
CA GLU A 454 0.31 8.42 -25.53
C GLU A 454 0.13 7.65 -24.22
N ILE A 455 0.89 6.57 -24.05
CA ILE A 455 0.86 5.73 -22.85
C ILE A 455 2.16 5.92 -22.09
N TYR A 456 2.03 6.30 -20.82
CA TYR A 456 3.13 6.42 -19.88
C TYR A 456 2.93 5.45 -18.72
N LEU A 457 3.99 4.79 -18.29
CA LEU A 457 3.99 3.91 -17.14
C LEU A 457 4.90 4.51 -16.07
N ASN A 458 4.36 4.79 -14.88
CA ASN A 458 5.08 5.47 -13.79
C ASN A 458 5.75 6.79 -14.20
N GLY A 459 5.16 7.51 -15.16
CA GLY A 459 5.69 8.77 -15.70
C GLY A 459 6.62 8.62 -16.91
N GLU A 460 7.08 7.41 -17.24
CA GLU A 460 7.94 7.17 -18.41
C GLU A 460 7.12 6.89 -19.66
N PHE A 461 7.44 7.59 -20.75
CA PHE A 461 6.80 7.37 -22.04
C PHE A 461 7.14 5.98 -22.58
N CYS A 462 6.10 5.19 -22.91
CA CYS A 462 6.27 3.83 -23.39
C CYS A 462 6.00 3.69 -24.88
N THR A 463 4.79 4.06 -25.32
CA THR A 463 4.38 3.92 -26.73
C THR A 463 3.13 4.75 -27.02
N ASN A 464 2.85 4.93 -28.32
CA ASN A 464 1.56 5.43 -28.79
C ASN A 464 0.63 4.27 -29.16
N ALA A 465 -0.62 4.36 -28.74
CA ALA A 465 -1.71 3.52 -29.21
C ALA A 465 -2.52 4.28 -30.26
N ILE A 466 -2.53 3.77 -31.48
CA ILE A 466 -3.29 4.33 -32.61
C ILE A 466 -4.27 3.27 -33.10
N GLY A 467 -5.56 3.57 -33.06
CA GLY A 467 -6.62 2.61 -33.41
C GLY A 467 -8.02 3.11 -33.07
N ASP A 468 -8.93 2.16 -32.82
CA ASP A 468 -10.28 2.47 -32.33
C ASP A 468 -10.26 2.85 -30.84
N GLY A 469 -9.32 2.29 -30.07
CA GLY A 469 -9.22 2.56 -28.64
C GLY A 469 -8.23 1.67 -27.88
N LEU A 470 -8.33 1.73 -26.57
CA LEU A 470 -7.49 1.02 -25.60
C LEU A 470 -8.33 0.63 -24.39
N LEU A 471 -8.19 -0.60 -23.93
CA LEU A 471 -8.77 -1.10 -22.69
C LEU A 471 -7.69 -1.21 -21.62
N VAL A 472 -7.99 -0.69 -20.44
CA VAL A 472 -7.25 -0.98 -19.21
C VAL A 472 -8.18 -1.78 -18.31
N ALA A 473 -7.91 -3.07 -18.16
CA ALA A 473 -8.81 -4.02 -17.50
C ALA A 473 -8.19 -4.67 -16.26
N THR A 474 -9.03 -5.05 -15.31
CA THR A 474 -8.66 -5.92 -14.19
C THR A 474 -8.56 -7.38 -14.67
N PRO A 475 -8.02 -8.30 -13.84
CA PRO A 475 -8.10 -9.73 -14.10
C PRO A 475 -9.55 -10.23 -14.22
N CYS A 476 -10.50 -9.62 -13.51
CA CYS A 476 -11.92 -9.93 -13.64
C CYS A 476 -12.48 -9.47 -15.00
N GLY A 477 -12.10 -8.26 -15.45
CA GLY A 477 -12.46 -7.75 -16.79
C GLY A 477 -11.79 -8.49 -17.94
N SER A 478 -10.83 -9.39 -17.68
CA SER A 478 -10.17 -10.21 -18.70
C SER A 478 -11.13 -11.09 -19.49
N THR A 479 -12.29 -11.43 -18.91
CA THR A 479 -13.35 -12.24 -19.53
C THR A 479 -14.49 -11.42 -20.10
N ALA A 480 -14.44 -10.08 -19.98
CA ALA A 480 -15.44 -9.15 -20.46
C ALA A 480 -15.02 -8.55 -21.82
N TYR A 481 -14.98 -7.23 -21.95
CA TYR A 481 -14.69 -6.60 -23.24
C TYR A 481 -13.24 -6.85 -23.68
N SER A 482 -12.30 -6.97 -22.72
CA SER A 482 -10.90 -7.30 -22.98
C SER A 482 -10.74 -8.60 -23.77
N LEU A 483 -11.49 -9.65 -23.43
CA LEU A 483 -11.48 -10.92 -24.18
C LEU A 483 -11.89 -10.73 -25.64
N SER A 484 -12.95 -9.94 -25.86
CA SER A 484 -13.48 -9.68 -27.21
C SER A 484 -12.51 -8.87 -28.07
N ALA A 485 -11.70 -8.00 -27.45
CA ALA A 485 -10.63 -7.25 -28.11
C ALA A 485 -9.33 -8.07 -28.31
N GLY A 486 -9.32 -9.35 -27.94
CA GLY A 486 -8.18 -10.26 -28.11
C GLY A 486 -7.23 -10.35 -26.92
N GLY A 487 -7.63 -9.81 -25.76
CA GLY A 487 -6.91 -9.96 -24.49
C GLY A 487 -6.87 -11.40 -23.98
N SER A 488 -5.90 -11.71 -23.12
CA SER A 488 -5.79 -13.03 -22.48
C SER A 488 -6.77 -13.17 -21.32
N VAL A 489 -7.28 -14.38 -21.10
CA VAL A 489 -8.07 -14.70 -19.90
C VAL A 489 -7.14 -14.87 -18.70
N VAL A 490 -7.44 -14.19 -17.59
CA VAL A 490 -6.61 -14.15 -16.39
C VAL A 490 -7.44 -14.52 -15.18
N HIS A 491 -6.89 -15.36 -14.29
CA HIS A 491 -7.54 -15.73 -13.04
C HIS A 491 -7.62 -14.50 -12.10
N HIS A 492 -8.75 -14.32 -11.41
CA HIS A 492 -9.00 -13.12 -10.58
C HIS A 492 -7.98 -12.92 -9.46
N GLY A 493 -7.37 -13.98 -8.95
CA GLY A 493 -6.30 -13.92 -7.94
C GLY A 493 -4.92 -13.48 -8.45
N VAL A 494 -4.73 -13.25 -9.75
CA VAL A 494 -3.45 -12.79 -10.29
C VAL A 494 -3.35 -11.25 -10.14
N PRO A 495 -2.36 -10.71 -9.41
CA PRO A 495 -2.18 -9.27 -9.27
C PRO A 495 -1.63 -8.66 -10.56
N ALA A 496 -2.52 -8.20 -11.45
CA ALA A 496 -2.14 -7.62 -12.73
C ALA A 496 -3.16 -6.61 -13.26
N ILE A 497 -2.69 -5.72 -14.14
CA ILE A 497 -3.53 -4.86 -14.99
C ILE A 497 -3.33 -5.33 -16.43
N LEU A 498 -4.41 -5.46 -17.18
CA LEU A 498 -4.39 -5.84 -18.59
C LEU A 498 -4.49 -4.57 -19.43
N LEU A 499 -3.61 -4.44 -20.41
CA LEU A 499 -3.60 -3.39 -21.41
C LEU A 499 -3.92 -4.02 -22.77
N THR A 500 -5.13 -3.83 -23.29
CA THR A 500 -5.61 -4.48 -24.51
C THR A 500 -6.01 -3.43 -25.55
N PRO A 501 -5.30 -3.30 -26.68
CA PRO A 501 -5.69 -2.37 -27.73
C PRO A 501 -6.96 -2.81 -28.47
N ILE A 502 -7.78 -1.85 -28.89
CA ILE A 502 -8.97 -2.08 -29.72
C ILE A 502 -8.63 -1.72 -31.17
N CYS A 503 -8.62 -2.73 -32.05
CA CYS A 503 -8.32 -2.58 -33.48
C CYS A 503 -7.09 -1.67 -33.75
N PRO A 504 -5.90 -1.98 -33.19
CA PRO A 504 -4.73 -1.13 -33.38
C PRO A 504 -4.30 -1.13 -34.85
N HIS A 505 -3.94 0.04 -35.37
CA HIS A 505 -3.37 0.17 -36.71
C HIS A 505 -1.97 -0.47 -36.80
N SER A 506 -1.25 -0.51 -35.67
CA SER A 506 0.04 -1.20 -35.57
C SER A 506 -0.15 -2.70 -35.35
N LEU A 507 0.37 -3.52 -36.28
CA LEU A 507 0.33 -4.99 -36.19
C LEU A 507 1.20 -5.56 -35.06
N SER A 508 2.16 -4.79 -34.54
CA SER A 508 3.03 -5.21 -33.45
C SER A 508 2.46 -4.92 -32.07
N PHE A 509 1.41 -4.09 -31.97
CA PHE A 509 0.85 -3.72 -30.68
C PHE A 509 -0.10 -4.82 -30.16
N ARG A 510 0.40 -5.61 -29.23
CA ARG A 510 -0.30 -6.77 -28.64
C ARG A 510 -0.82 -6.46 -27.24
N PRO A 511 -1.80 -7.22 -26.73
CA PRO A 511 -2.20 -7.14 -25.34
C PRO A 511 -1.04 -7.45 -24.39
N ILE A 512 -0.93 -6.70 -23.30
CA ILE A 512 0.14 -6.81 -22.31
C ILE A 512 -0.47 -6.94 -20.91
N LEU A 513 0.17 -7.76 -20.06
CA LEU A 513 -0.10 -7.80 -18.63
C LEU A 513 0.98 -7.02 -17.90
N LEU A 514 0.56 -6.08 -17.06
CA LEU A 514 1.42 -5.26 -16.23
C LEU A 514 1.20 -5.62 -14.75
N PRO A 515 2.21 -5.43 -13.87
CA PRO A 515 2.00 -5.51 -12.43
C PRO A 515 0.92 -4.52 -11.97
N ASP A 516 0.13 -4.90 -10.97
CA ASP A 516 -0.91 -4.05 -10.36
C ASP A 516 -0.39 -2.82 -9.62
N SER A 517 0.92 -2.77 -9.36
CA SER A 517 1.61 -1.63 -8.76
C SER A 517 1.85 -0.45 -9.71
N VAL A 518 1.62 -0.62 -11.01
CA VAL A 518 1.95 0.38 -12.03
C VAL A 518 0.87 1.46 -12.08
N THR A 519 1.29 2.72 -12.15
CA THR A 519 0.43 3.84 -12.54
C THR A 519 0.48 4.00 -14.05
N ILE A 520 -0.67 3.87 -14.71
CA ILE A 520 -0.80 4.05 -16.15
C ILE A 520 -1.36 5.44 -16.41
N THR A 521 -0.57 6.31 -17.02
CA THR A 521 -1.03 7.63 -17.46
C THR A 521 -1.33 7.58 -18.95
N ILE A 522 -2.56 7.92 -19.32
CA ILE A 522 -3.02 8.02 -20.71
C ILE A 522 -3.20 9.49 -21.04
N LYS A 523 -2.55 9.94 -22.11
CA LYS A 523 -2.65 11.32 -22.60
C LYS A 523 -3.14 11.35 -24.03
N VAL A 524 -4.04 12.28 -24.34
CA VAL A 524 -4.43 12.59 -25.71
C VAL A 524 -3.50 13.69 -26.22
N PRO A 525 -2.71 13.49 -27.29
CA PRO A 525 -1.85 14.54 -27.83
C PRO A 525 -2.62 15.82 -28.18
N GLU A 526 -2.01 16.98 -28.01
CA GLU A 526 -2.63 18.28 -28.34
C GLU A 526 -2.97 18.39 -29.84
N ASN A 527 -2.10 17.83 -30.68
CA ASN A 527 -2.25 17.76 -32.14
C ASN A 527 -3.16 16.61 -32.61
N SER A 528 -3.74 15.82 -31.69
CA SER A 528 -4.65 14.74 -32.06
C SER A 528 -5.88 15.26 -32.81
N ARG A 529 -6.36 14.50 -33.79
CA ARG A 529 -7.51 14.89 -34.64
C ARG A 529 -8.84 14.83 -33.90
N ILE A 530 -8.94 14.06 -32.82
CA ILE A 530 -10.18 13.86 -32.06
C ILE A 530 -9.87 13.77 -30.56
N PRO A 531 -10.80 14.14 -29.68
CA PRO A 531 -10.71 13.81 -28.27
C PRO A 531 -10.97 12.31 -28.04
N ALA A 532 -10.61 11.81 -26.85
CA ALA A 532 -10.95 10.46 -26.43
C ALA A 532 -12.23 10.45 -25.58
N TRP A 533 -12.90 9.31 -25.54
CA TRP A 533 -14.02 9.05 -24.65
C TRP A 533 -13.68 7.91 -23.71
N VAL A 534 -13.92 8.13 -22.42
CA VAL A 534 -13.55 7.19 -21.36
C VAL A 534 -14.83 6.61 -20.76
N GLY A 535 -15.02 5.30 -20.94
CA GLY A 535 -16.08 4.50 -20.37
C GLY A 535 -15.58 3.73 -19.15
N ILE A 536 -16.30 3.80 -18.03
CA ILE A 536 -16.02 3.01 -16.82
C ILE A 536 -17.10 1.94 -16.68
N ASP A 537 -16.71 0.66 -16.76
CA ASP A 537 -17.59 -0.53 -16.72
C ASP A 537 -18.83 -0.43 -17.64
N GLY A 538 -18.72 0.29 -18.76
CA GLY A 538 -19.81 0.47 -19.73
C GLY A 538 -20.96 1.40 -19.29
N HIS A 539 -20.88 2.06 -18.13
CA HIS A 539 -21.96 2.91 -17.60
C HIS A 539 -21.64 4.41 -17.68
N SER A 540 -20.51 4.82 -17.09
CA SER A 540 -20.15 6.26 -16.99
C SER A 540 -19.28 6.65 -18.16
N LYS A 541 -19.59 7.77 -18.82
CA LYS A 541 -18.86 8.26 -20.00
C LYS A 541 -18.31 9.67 -19.76
N PHE A 542 -16.99 9.79 -19.83
CA PHE A 542 -16.26 11.05 -19.69
C PHE A 542 -15.59 11.40 -21.00
N LYS A 543 -15.43 12.69 -21.27
CA LYS A 543 -14.67 13.18 -22.42
C LYS A 543 -13.29 13.59 -21.94
N LEU A 544 -12.25 13.04 -22.54
CA LEU A 544 -10.86 13.43 -22.31
C LEU A 544 -10.43 14.34 -23.47
N ALA A 545 -10.24 15.61 -23.18
CA ALA A 545 -9.89 16.62 -24.17
C ALA A 545 -8.49 16.41 -24.73
N ARG A 546 -8.17 17.11 -25.81
CA ARG A 546 -6.82 17.11 -26.38
C ARG A 546 -5.86 17.84 -25.44
N GLY A 547 -4.65 17.33 -25.30
CA GLY A 547 -3.65 17.80 -24.34
C GLY A 547 -3.88 17.32 -22.92
N ALA A 548 -5.08 16.81 -22.61
CA ALA A 548 -5.41 16.30 -21.29
C ALA A 548 -4.87 14.88 -21.08
N SER A 549 -4.73 14.53 -19.80
CA SER A 549 -4.31 13.21 -19.38
C SER A 549 -5.17 12.70 -18.23
N MET A 550 -5.12 11.39 -18.03
CA MET A 550 -5.71 10.71 -16.90
C MET A 550 -4.75 9.65 -16.36
N ASP A 551 -4.85 9.38 -15.07
CA ASP A 551 -4.11 8.33 -14.39
C ASP A 551 -5.03 7.19 -13.99
N ILE A 552 -4.55 5.97 -14.22
CA ILE A 552 -5.23 4.73 -13.85
C ILE A 552 -4.31 3.95 -12.92
N THR A 553 -4.83 3.59 -11.76
CA THR A 553 -4.14 2.75 -10.76
C THR A 553 -5.10 1.68 -10.27
N VAL A 554 -4.60 0.63 -9.62
CA VAL A 554 -5.49 -0.24 -8.83
C VAL A 554 -6.07 0.56 -7.66
N SER A 555 -7.36 0.35 -7.40
CA SER A 555 -8.11 0.96 -6.29
C SER A 555 -7.77 0.25 -5.00
N ASN A 556 -7.70 1.02 -3.92
CA ASN A 556 -7.48 0.48 -2.58
C ASN A 556 -8.74 -0.25 -2.02
N TYR A 557 -9.87 -0.15 -2.71
CA TYR A 557 -11.14 -0.76 -2.28
C TYR A 557 -11.53 -1.89 -3.23
N PRO A 558 -11.09 -3.15 -3.04
CA PRO A 558 -11.54 -4.27 -3.85
C PRO A 558 -12.94 -4.75 -3.45
N VAL A 559 -13.48 -5.69 -4.21
CA VAL A 559 -14.79 -6.30 -3.99
C VAL A 559 -14.62 -7.66 -3.31
N PRO A 560 -15.06 -7.84 -2.05
CA PRO A 560 -15.03 -9.13 -1.37
C PRO A 560 -16.17 -10.03 -1.87
N ASN A 561 -15.87 -10.97 -2.76
CA ASN A 561 -16.85 -11.91 -3.30
C ASN A 561 -16.91 -13.20 -2.47
N ILE A 562 -18.08 -13.55 -1.93
CA ILE A 562 -18.27 -14.75 -1.11
C ILE A 562 -18.12 -16.01 -1.95
N ASN A 563 -17.16 -16.86 -1.57
CA ASN A 563 -16.90 -18.13 -2.21
C ASN A 563 -16.84 -19.26 -1.18
N LEU A 564 -17.90 -20.07 -1.14
CA LEU A 564 -18.02 -21.25 -0.28
C LEU A 564 -17.19 -22.43 -0.79
N ASN A 565 -16.84 -22.43 -2.09
CA ASN A 565 -16.05 -23.48 -2.74
C ASN A 565 -14.73 -22.91 -3.26
N HIS A 566 -13.77 -22.73 -2.37
CA HIS A 566 -12.45 -22.15 -2.62
C HIS A 566 -11.52 -23.09 -3.42
N CYS A 567 -11.87 -23.37 -4.67
CA CYS A 567 -11.07 -24.22 -5.56
C CYS A 567 -10.85 -23.55 -6.92
N ILE A 568 -9.59 -23.43 -7.35
CA ILE A 568 -9.21 -22.93 -8.68
C ILE A 568 -9.88 -23.74 -9.80
N ALA A 569 -10.10 -25.05 -9.58
CA ALA A 569 -10.81 -25.90 -10.52
C ALA A 569 -12.26 -25.45 -10.75
N SER A 570 -12.90 -24.79 -9.77
CA SER A 570 -14.24 -24.23 -9.94
C SER A 570 -14.24 -23.05 -10.92
N TRP A 571 -13.22 -22.19 -10.89
CA TRP A 571 -13.07 -21.09 -11.84
C TRP A 571 -12.82 -21.62 -13.26
N LEU A 572 -11.94 -22.63 -13.41
CA LEU A 572 -11.74 -23.32 -14.70
C LEU A 572 -13.02 -24.00 -15.20
N GLY A 573 -13.79 -24.61 -14.30
CA GLY A 573 -15.09 -25.20 -14.61
C GLY A 573 -16.08 -24.17 -15.15
N ARG A 574 -16.13 -22.96 -14.56
CA ARG A 574 -16.94 -21.85 -15.09
C ARG A 574 -16.49 -21.44 -16.47
N LEU A 575 -15.19 -21.28 -16.67
CA LEU A 575 -14.62 -20.90 -17.96
C LEU A 575 -14.96 -21.95 -19.03
N ASN A 576 -14.84 -23.25 -18.73
CA ASN A 576 -15.26 -24.33 -19.63
C ASN A 576 -16.76 -24.28 -19.96
N ASN A 577 -17.62 -24.02 -18.97
CA ASN A 577 -19.06 -23.95 -19.17
C ASN A 577 -19.48 -22.73 -20.02
N ILE A 578 -18.82 -21.58 -19.84
CA ILE A 578 -19.15 -20.33 -20.53
C ILE A 578 -18.58 -20.32 -21.96
N LEU A 579 -17.31 -20.72 -22.12
CA LEU A 579 -16.62 -20.67 -23.42
C LEU A 579 -16.73 -21.97 -24.23
N GLY A 580 -17.31 -23.04 -23.66
CA GLY A 580 -17.37 -24.35 -24.30
C GLY A 580 -15.97 -24.96 -24.53
N TRP A 581 -15.02 -24.67 -23.64
CA TRP A 581 -13.62 -25.02 -23.85
C TRP A 581 -13.44 -26.55 -23.89
N ASN A 582 -12.94 -27.05 -25.02
CA ASN A 582 -12.65 -28.47 -25.26
C ASN A 582 -13.87 -29.43 -25.23
N ASP A 583 -15.05 -29.00 -25.68
CA ASP A 583 -16.24 -29.88 -25.85
C ASP A 583 -16.10 -30.93 -27.00
N ARG A 584 -14.87 -31.30 -27.37
CA ARG A 584 -14.63 -32.36 -28.34
C ARG A 584 -14.82 -33.73 -27.70
N ARG A 585 -15.66 -34.56 -28.32
CA ARG A 585 -15.80 -35.99 -27.96
C ARG A 585 -14.43 -36.66 -27.91
N ARG A 586 -14.16 -37.37 -26.81
CA ARG A 586 -12.92 -38.14 -26.62
C ARG A 586 -12.70 -39.05 -27.82
N GLN A 587 -11.54 -38.94 -28.47
CA GLN A 587 -11.19 -39.80 -29.61
C GLN A 587 -11.21 -41.25 -29.16
N LYS A 588 -11.91 -42.11 -29.90
CA LYS A 588 -11.94 -43.55 -29.62
C LYS A 588 -10.52 -44.11 -29.79
N PRO A 589 -10.08 -45.05 -28.92
CA PRO A 589 -8.78 -45.67 -29.07
C PRO A 589 -8.68 -46.35 -30.44
N ILE A 590 -7.52 -46.23 -31.08
CA ILE A 590 -7.20 -47.02 -32.26
C ILE A 590 -7.05 -48.46 -31.79
N ILE A 591 -7.99 -49.32 -32.19
CA ILE A 591 -7.88 -50.76 -31.93
C ILE A 591 -6.79 -51.27 -32.89
N PRO A 592 -5.68 -51.84 -32.40
CA PRO A 592 -4.69 -52.47 -33.27
C PRO A 592 -5.35 -53.65 -33.99
N TYR A 593 -5.18 -53.72 -35.31
CA TYR A 593 -5.65 -54.83 -36.15
C TYR A 593 -4.88 -56.12 -35.85
#